data_AF-A0A1Y4NGG1-F1
#
_entry.id   AF-A0A1Y4NGG1-F1
#
_cell.length_a   1.000
_cell.length_b   1.000
_cell.length_c   1.000
_cell.angle_alpha   90.00
_cell.angle_beta   90.00
_cell.angle_gamma   90.00
#
_symmetry.space_group_name_H-M   'P 1'
#
loop_
_entity.id
_entity.type
_entity.pdbx_description
1 polymer ?
#
loop_
_entity_poly.entity_id
_entity_poly.type
_entity_poly.pdbx_seq_one_letter_code
_entity_poly.pdbx_strand_id
1 'polypeptide(L)'
;MNEIKTLYVIICGGVGAMFSAIASYFGGWDSSLATLVIFMAVDYITGLLVAAVFHKSPKTATGTLESRAGWKGLCRKGVTFLIVLVACRLDIVAGTTFLRDTVIVAFLVNESLSIIENAGLMGIPIPEVIINAVDTLKNKSESHYSDEDDILYEEDMEE
;
A
#
# COMPACT_ATOMS: atom_id res chain seq x y z
N MET A 1 16.31 34.90 13.47
CA MET A 1 15.70 33.75 14.20
C MET A 1 14.16 33.76 14.15
N ASN A 2 13.50 34.91 14.31
CA ASN A 2 12.02 34.98 14.25
C ASN A 2 11.46 34.78 12.82
N GLU A 3 12.07 35.41 11.80
CA GLU A 3 11.70 35.20 10.38
C GLU A 3 11.71 33.71 9.96
N ILE A 4 12.76 32.99 10.33
CA ILE A 4 12.92 31.56 10.05
C ILE A 4 11.83 30.73 10.77
N LYS A 5 11.56 31.03 12.04
CA LYS A 5 10.49 30.37 12.80
C LYS A 5 9.12 30.63 12.19
N THR A 6 8.84 31.86 11.77
CA THR A 6 7.60 32.23 11.08
C THR A 6 7.46 31.47 9.77
N LEU A 7 8.54 31.36 8.98
CA LEU A 7 8.55 30.57 7.75
C LEU A 7 8.24 29.09 8.01
N TYR A 8 8.86 28.48 9.02
CA TYR A 8 8.55 27.10 9.40
C TYR A 8 7.09 26.92 9.82
N VAL A 9 6.54 27.85 10.61
CA VAL A 9 5.14 27.81 11.05
C VAL A 9 4.19 27.91 9.86
N ILE A 10 4.48 28.78 8.89
CA ILE A 10 3.65 28.93 7.67
C ILE A 10 3.70 27.65 6.83
N ILE A 11 4.89 27.06 6.62
CA ILE A 11 5.03 25.82 5.84
C ILE A 11 4.30 24.66 6.53
N CYS A 12 4.56 24.44 7.83
CA CYS A 12 3.90 23.37 8.59
C CYS A 12 2.38 23.57 8.66
N GLY A 13 1.93 24.82 8.86
CA GLY A 13 0.52 25.17 8.88
C GLY A 13 -0.16 24.93 7.53
N GLY A 14 0.48 25.32 6.42
CA GLY A 14 -0.03 25.11 5.08
C GLY A 14 -0.13 23.63 4.70
N VAL A 15 0.91 22.84 5.00
CA VAL A 15 0.90 21.38 4.79
C VAL A 15 -0.16 20.72 5.66
N GLY A 16 -0.26 21.09 6.94
CA GLY A 16 -1.27 20.58 7.85
C GLY A 16 -2.70 20.89 7.41
N ALA A 17 -2.95 22.11 6.93
CA ALA A 17 -4.26 22.50 6.40
C ALA A 17 -4.63 21.72 5.14
N MET A 18 -3.69 21.57 4.20
CA MET A 18 -3.90 20.77 2.99
C MET A 18 -4.17 19.30 3.32
N PHE A 19 -3.39 18.73 4.24
CA PHE A 19 -3.58 17.35 4.68
C PHE A 19 -4.93 17.15 5.38
N SER A 20 -5.31 18.07 6.26
CA SER A 20 -6.61 18.04 6.93
C SER A 20 -7.76 18.15 5.92
N ALA A 21 -7.62 18.98 4.89
CA ALA A 21 -8.62 19.09 3.83
C ALA A 21 -8.75 17.78 3.05
N ILE A 22 -7.64 17.13 2.69
CA ILE A 22 -7.65 15.82 2.03
C ILE A 22 -8.28 14.77 2.94
N ALA A 23 -7.85 14.67 4.20
CA ALA A 23 -8.35 13.69 5.15
C ALA A 23 -9.88 13.81 5.38
N SER A 24 -10.44 15.03 5.25
CA SER A 24 -11.89 15.22 5.35
C SER A 24 -12.69 14.42 4.30
N TYR A 25 -12.15 14.20 3.10
CA TYR A 25 -12.79 13.37 2.07
C TYR A 25 -12.78 11.88 2.40
N PHE A 26 -11.88 11.46 3.29
CA PHE A 26 -11.78 10.09 3.79
C PHE A 26 -12.63 9.86 5.05
N GLY A 27 -13.48 10.81 5.43
CA GLY A 27 -14.26 10.72 6.67
C GLY A 27 -13.50 11.23 7.90
N GLY A 28 -12.33 11.85 7.70
CA GLY A 28 -11.48 12.41 8.75
C GLY A 28 -10.16 11.66 8.93
N TRP A 29 -9.37 12.15 9.87
CA TRP A 29 -8.13 11.49 10.31
C TRP A 29 -8.40 10.70 11.59
N ASP A 30 -8.51 9.37 11.46
CA ASP A 30 -8.79 8.46 12.56
C ASP A 30 -7.74 7.35 12.68
N SER A 31 -7.93 6.47 13.67
CA SER A 31 -6.99 5.39 13.97
C SER A 31 -6.87 4.40 12.82
N SER A 32 -7.96 4.08 12.10
CA SER A 32 -7.94 3.14 10.98
C SER A 32 -7.06 3.67 9.85
N LEU A 33 -7.32 4.92 9.42
CA LEU A 33 -6.56 5.56 8.35
C LEU A 33 -5.09 5.78 8.75
N ALA A 34 -4.84 6.26 9.97
CA ALA A 34 -3.48 6.44 10.48
C ALA A 34 -2.69 5.11 10.49
N THR A 35 -3.33 4.01 10.91
CA THR A 35 -2.71 2.67 10.90
C THR A 35 -2.32 2.26 9.48
N LEU A 36 -3.20 2.47 8.50
CA LEU A 36 -2.89 2.18 7.10
C LEU A 36 -1.67 2.96 6.60
N VAL A 37 -1.61 4.26 6.89
CA VAL A 37 -0.46 5.10 6.49
C VAL A 37 0.83 4.60 7.14
N ILE A 38 0.79 4.20 8.42
CA ILE A 38 1.96 3.67 9.12
C ILE A 38 2.45 2.38 8.47
N PHE A 39 1.55 1.44 8.17
CA PHE A 39 1.91 0.17 7.52
C PHE A 39 2.53 0.42 6.14
N MET A 40 1.90 1.30 5.34
CA MET A 40 2.45 1.71 4.05
C MET A 40 3.83 2.36 4.17
N ALA A 41 4.06 3.19 5.19
CA ALA A 41 5.34 3.85 5.42
C ALA A 41 6.42 2.82 5.82
N VAL A 42 6.10 1.90 6.73
CA VAL A 42 7.01 0.82 7.14
C VAL A 42 7.35 -0.05 5.94
N ASP A 43 6.35 -0.49 5.18
CA ASP A 43 6.57 -1.30 3.98
C ASP A 43 7.47 -0.56 2.97
N TYR A 44 7.19 0.71 2.69
CA TYR A 44 8.00 1.49 1.75
C TYR A 44 9.45 1.66 2.22
N ILE A 45 9.66 1.98 3.50
CA ILE A 45 11.00 2.13 4.08
C ILE A 45 11.74 0.79 4.05
N THR A 46 11.11 -0.30 4.48
CA THR A 46 11.73 -1.64 4.48
C THR A 46 12.05 -2.10 3.06
N GLY A 47 11.16 -1.89 2.08
CA GLY A 47 11.40 -2.22 0.68
C GLY A 47 12.55 -1.40 0.07
N LEU A 48 12.67 -0.10 0.40
CA LEU A 48 13.82 0.71 -0.01
C LEU A 48 15.13 0.22 0.62
N LEU A 49 15.12 -0.15 1.91
CA LEU A 49 16.30 -0.69 2.59
C LEU A 49 16.74 -2.02 1.99
N VAL A 50 15.79 -2.92 1.69
CA VAL A 50 16.06 -4.19 1.00
C VAL A 50 16.71 -3.93 -0.37
N ALA A 51 16.11 -3.04 -1.18
CA ALA A 51 16.63 -2.72 -2.50
C ALA A 51 18.02 -2.05 -2.45
N ALA A 52 18.27 -1.17 -1.49
CA ALA A 52 19.51 -0.41 -1.37
C ALA A 52 20.67 -1.20 -0.74
N VAL A 53 20.40 -1.98 0.32
CA VAL A 53 21.44 -2.63 1.13
C VAL A 53 21.70 -4.05 0.65
N PHE A 54 20.64 -4.81 0.39
CA PHE A 54 20.77 -6.25 0.13
C PHE A 54 21.05 -6.55 -1.34
N HIS A 55 20.93 -5.55 -2.24
CA HIS A 55 21.08 -5.67 -3.71
C HIS A 55 20.28 -6.82 -4.37
N LYS A 56 19.46 -7.53 -3.59
CA LYS A 56 18.47 -8.51 -4.00
C LYS A 56 17.18 -7.77 -4.33
N SER A 57 17.21 -7.00 -5.41
CA SER A 57 15.96 -6.64 -6.07
C SER A 57 15.56 -7.83 -6.94
N PRO A 58 14.37 -8.44 -6.77
CA PRO A 58 13.86 -9.43 -7.71
C PRO A 58 13.58 -8.85 -9.11
N LYS A 59 13.76 -7.53 -9.34
CA LYS A 59 13.23 -6.83 -10.52
C LYS A 59 14.21 -5.94 -11.30
N THR A 60 15.52 -6.06 -11.13
CA THR A 60 16.46 -5.44 -12.08
C THR A 60 17.79 -6.19 -12.15
N ALA A 61 18.24 -6.53 -13.36
CA ALA A 61 19.51 -7.19 -13.66
C ALA A 61 20.76 -6.31 -13.40
N THR A 62 20.57 -5.05 -13.07
CA THR A 62 21.61 -4.06 -12.81
C THR A 62 21.28 -3.38 -11.49
N GLY A 63 22.05 -3.66 -10.44
CA GLY A 63 21.85 -3.20 -9.06
C GLY A 63 22.02 -1.69 -8.85
N THR A 64 21.31 -0.88 -9.63
CA THR A 64 21.16 0.56 -9.42
C THR A 64 19.72 0.83 -8.97
N LEU A 65 19.59 1.66 -7.92
CA LEU A 65 18.32 2.22 -7.46
C LEU A 65 17.70 3.08 -8.58
N GLU A 66 17.03 2.44 -9.53
CA GLU A 66 16.14 3.12 -10.46
C GLU A 66 14.94 3.63 -9.66
N SER A 67 14.87 4.95 -9.49
CA SER A 67 13.72 5.69 -8.91
C SER A 67 12.36 5.19 -9.45
N ARG A 68 12.33 4.65 -10.68
CA ARG A 68 11.18 4.02 -11.32
C ARG A 68 10.55 2.87 -10.52
N ALA A 69 11.33 2.03 -9.85
CA ALA A 69 10.79 0.91 -9.07
C ALA A 69 10.06 1.42 -7.81
N GLY A 70 10.69 2.37 -7.09
CA GLY A 70 10.08 3.02 -5.92
C GLY A 70 8.84 3.84 -6.29
N TRP A 71 8.87 4.54 -7.44
CA TRP A 71 7.73 5.29 -7.96
C TRP A 71 6.55 4.38 -8.31
N LYS A 72 6.79 3.24 -8.95
CA LYS A 72 5.74 2.25 -9.28
C LYS A 72 5.07 1.72 -8.01
N GLY A 73 5.84 1.44 -6.96
CA GLY A 73 5.31 1.03 -5.66
C GLY A 73 4.43 2.12 -5.02
N LEU A 74 4.89 3.38 -5.06
CA LEU A 74 4.13 4.50 -4.50
C LEU A 74 2.83 4.78 -5.28
N CYS A 75 2.84 4.68 -6.60
CA CYS A 75 1.61 4.80 -7.41
C CYS A 75 0.55 3.77 -7.01
N ARG A 76 0.96 2.52 -6.73
CA ARG A 76 0.05 1.46 -6.29
C ARG A 76 -0.60 1.79 -4.93
N LYS A 77 0.16 2.40 -4.00
CA LYS A 77 -0.37 2.91 -2.72
C LYS A 77 -1.32 4.09 -2.93
N GLY A 78 -1.07 4.94 -3.92
CA GLY A 78 -2.01 5.98 -4.35
C GLY A 78 -3.38 5.41 -4.76
N VAL A 79 -3.39 4.33 -5.54
CA VAL A 79 -4.64 3.63 -5.91
C VAL A 79 -5.35 3.05 -4.69
N THR A 80 -4.60 2.53 -3.72
CA THR A 80 -5.17 2.05 -2.46
C THR A 80 -5.97 3.15 -1.75
N PHE A 81 -5.42 4.37 -1.66
CA PHE A 81 -6.17 5.51 -1.12
C PHE A 81 -7.41 5.86 -1.94
N LEU A 82 -7.36 5.76 -3.28
CA LEU A 82 -8.55 6.00 -4.10
C LEU A 82 -9.66 4.98 -3.81
N ILE A 83 -9.30 3.71 -3.59
CA ILE A 83 -10.28 2.66 -3.23
C ILE A 83 -10.87 2.92 -1.84
N VAL A 84 -10.05 3.31 -0.86
CA VAL A 84 -10.53 3.71 0.48
C VAL A 84 -11.46 4.93 0.39
N LEU A 85 -11.16 5.91 -0.47
CA LEU A 85 -12.02 7.07 -0.69
C LEU A 85 -13.37 6.64 -1.25
N VAL A 86 -13.41 5.76 -2.25
CA VAL A 86 -14.66 5.21 -2.79
C VAL A 86 -15.45 4.49 -1.70
N ALA A 87 -14.80 3.64 -0.89
CA ALA A 87 -15.45 2.96 0.22
C ALA A 87 -16.05 3.94 1.25
N CYS A 88 -15.33 5.02 1.58
CA CYS A 88 -15.84 6.09 2.44
C CYS A 88 -17.09 6.76 1.84
N ARG A 89 -17.11 7.00 0.52
CA ARG A 89 -18.28 7.59 -0.14
C ARG A 89 -19.47 6.63 -0.16
N LEU A 90 -19.23 5.33 -0.33
CA LEU A 90 -20.27 4.30 -0.24
C LEU A 90 -20.85 4.22 1.17
N ASP A 91 -20.01 4.28 2.19
CA ASP A 91 -20.44 4.33 3.59
C ASP A 91 -21.38 5.51 3.87
N ILE A 92 -21.05 6.70 3.35
CA ILE A 92 -21.92 7.89 3.47
C ILE A 92 -23.29 7.67 2.81
N VAL A 93 -23.31 7.03 1.64
CA VAL A 93 -24.56 6.75 0.91
C VAL A 93 -25.37 5.64 1.61
N ALA A 94 -24.70 4.63 2.15
CA ALA A 94 -25.31 3.52 2.87
C ALA A 94 -25.72 3.90 4.31
N GLY A 95 -25.23 5.02 4.84
CA GLY A 95 -25.43 5.41 6.24
C GLY A 95 -24.63 4.55 7.22
N THR A 96 -23.51 3.97 6.78
CA THR A 96 -22.64 3.09 7.57
C THR A 96 -21.22 3.64 7.66
N THR A 97 -20.37 3.00 8.47
CA THR A 97 -18.91 3.24 8.50
C THR A 97 -18.12 1.95 8.32
N PHE A 98 -18.81 0.86 7.95
CA PHE A 98 -18.27 -0.48 7.95
C PHE A 98 -17.44 -0.79 6.70
N LEU A 99 -17.84 -0.25 5.54
CA LEU A 99 -17.19 -0.56 4.28
C LEU A 99 -15.77 0.00 4.23
N ARG A 100 -15.60 1.26 4.65
CA ARG A 100 -14.30 1.93 4.74
C ARG A 100 -13.35 1.17 5.65
N ASP A 101 -13.78 0.83 6.87
CA ASP A 101 -12.93 0.10 7.83
C ASP A 101 -12.56 -1.29 7.30
N THR A 102 -13.52 -2.00 6.68
CA THR A 102 -13.26 -3.31 6.08
C THR A 102 -12.22 -3.22 4.96
N VAL A 103 -12.35 -2.22 4.08
CA VAL A 103 -11.39 -1.99 2.99
C VAL A 103 -10.01 -1.61 3.54
N ILE A 104 -9.94 -0.77 4.57
CA ILE A 104 -8.68 -0.44 5.25
C ILE A 104 -8.02 -1.71 5.81
N VAL A 105 -8.78 -2.55 6.52
CA VAL A 105 -8.26 -3.82 7.07
C VAL A 105 -7.78 -4.75 5.96
N ALA A 106 -8.50 -4.85 4.84
CA ALA A 106 -8.05 -5.64 3.70
C ALA A 106 -6.69 -5.17 3.17
N PHE A 107 -6.49 -3.85 3.04
CA PHE A 107 -5.20 -3.30 2.62
C PHE A 107 -4.11 -3.43 3.70
N LEU A 108 -4.45 -3.36 4.98
CA LEU A 108 -3.51 -3.64 6.06
C LEU A 108 -2.94 -5.05 5.98
N VAL A 109 -3.76 -6.05 5.64
CA VAL A 109 -3.29 -7.42 5.41
C VAL A 109 -2.29 -7.45 4.26
N ASN A 110 -2.58 -6.78 3.14
CA ASN A 110 -1.67 -6.70 1.99
C ASN A 110 -0.32 -6.05 2.35
N GLU A 111 -0.33 -4.94 3.08
CA GLU A 111 0.91 -4.29 3.54
C GLU A 111 1.66 -5.17 4.55
N SER A 112 0.95 -5.92 5.40
CA SER A 112 1.56 -6.87 6.34
C SER A 112 2.33 -7.99 5.63
N LEU A 113 1.74 -8.56 4.58
CA LEU A 113 2.39 -9.59 3.76
C LEU A 113 3.68 -9.04 3.12
N SER A 114 3.61 -7.82 2.58
CA SER A 114 4.77 -7.13 1.98
C SER A 114 5.88 -6.85 3.00
N ILE A 115 5.54 -6.44 4.23
CA ILE A 115 6.50 -6.25 5.32
C ILE A 115 7.17 -7.57 5.71
N ILE A 116 6.41 -8.66 5.82
CA ILE A 116 6.93 -9.99 6.15
C ILE A 116 7.92 -10.46 5.07
N GLU A 117 7.61 -10.23 3.80
CA GLU A 117 8.51 -10.52 2.68
C GLU A 117 9.81 -9.71 2.77
N ASN A 118 9.71 -8.39 2.96
CA ASN A 118 10.88 -7.52 3.11
C ASN A 118 11.73 -7.94 4.33
N ALA A 119 11.11 -8.31 5.44
CA ALA A 119 11.78 -8.82 6.64
C ALA A 119 12.54 -10.13 6.37
N GLY A 120 11.94 -11.06 5.63
CA GLY A 120 12.60 -12.30 5.20
C GLY A 120 13.80 -12.02 4.31
N LEU A 121 13.69 -11.08 3.37
CA LEU A 121 14.81 -10.65 2.51
C LEU A 121 15.95 -9.99 3.30
N MET A 122 15.66 -9.35 4.43
CA MET A 122 16.65 -8.79 5.35
C MET A 122 17.33 -9.85 6.25
N GLY A 123 16.91 -11.12 6.15
CA GLY A 123 17.47 -12.22 6.94
C GLY A 123 16.93 -12.31 8.37
N ILE A 124 15.79 -11.67 8.66
CA ILE A 124 15.09 -11.87 9.93
C ILE A 124 14.60 -13.33 9.97
N PRO A 125 14.89 -14.10 11.04
CA PRO A 125 14.45 -15.49 11.13
C PRO A 125 12.94 -15.55 11.36
N ILE A 126 12.19 -15.73 10.25
CA ILE A 126 10.75 -15.90 10.27
C ILE A 126 10.44 -17.41 10.30
N PRO A 127 9.56 -17.88 11.19
CA PRO A 127 9.13 -19.28 11.22
C PRO A 127 8.63 -19.77 9.85
N GLU A 128 9.05 -20.98 9.44
CA GLU A 128 8.69 -21.56 8.13
C GLU A 128 7.17 -21.62 7.89
N VAL A 129 6.38 -21.83 8.95
CA VAL A 129 4.92 -21.86 8.86
C VAL A 129 4.36 -20.53 8.31
N ILE A 130 4.96 -19.40 8.70
CA ILE A 130 4.54 -18.09 8.24
C ILE A 130 4.97 -17.89 6.78
N ILE A 131 6.20 -18.25 6.44
CA ILE A 131 6.72 -18.14 5.06
C ILE A 131 5.83 -18.96 4.10
N ASN A 132 5.56 -20.22 4.42
CA ASN A 132 4.74 -21.11 3.62
C ASN A 132 3.29 -20.60 3.46
N ALA A 133 2.73 -20.01 4.53
CA ALA A 133 1.40 -19.41 4.47
C ALA A 133 1.39 -18.19 3.53
N VAL A 134 2.39 -17.31 3.63
CA VAL A 134 2.52 -16.14 2.74
C VAL A 134 2.67 -16.57 1.29
N ASP A 135 3.53 -17.55 1.00
CA ASP A 135 3.76 -18.04 -0.36
C ASP A 135 2.51 -18.68 -0.97
N THR A 136 1.75 -19.44 -0.17
CA THR A 136 0.48 -20.04 -0.61
C THR A 136 -0.55 -18.97 -0.96
N LEU A 137 -0.65 -17.91 -0.14
CA LEU A 137 -1.56 -16.79 -0.40
C LEU A 137 -1.19 -16.05 -1.68
N LYS A 138 0.11 -15.84 -1.96
CA LYS A 138 0.57 -15.21 -3.20
C LYS A 138 0.26 -16.07 -4.44
N ASN A 139 0.59 -17.36 -4.38
CA ASN A 139 0.35 -18.26 -5.52
C ASN A 139 -1.14 -18.35 -5.90
N LYS A 140 -2.03 -18.34 -4.91
CA LYS A 140 -3.48 -18.33 -5.16
C LYS A 140 -3.99 -16.99 -5.73
N SER A 141 -3.33 -15.88 -5.41
CA SER A 141 -3.67 -14.58 -5.98
C SER A 141 -3.22 -14.43 -7.44
N GLU A 142 -2.11 -15.07 -7.83
CA GLU A 142 -1.63 -15.05 -9.23
C GLU A 142 -2.41 -16.01 -10.14
N SER A 143 -2.81 -17.19 -9.65
CA SER A 143 -3.62 -18.15 -10.43
C SER A 143 -5.02 -17.64 -10.75
N HIS A 144 -5.60 -16.78 -9.90
CA HIS A 144 -6.94 -16.26 -10.13
C HIS A 144 -7.01 -15.27 -11.30
N TYR A 145 -5.89 -14.63 -11.65
CA TYR A 145 -5.79 -13.73 -12.81
C TYR A 145 -5.52 -14.50 -14.11
N SER A 146 -5.02 -15.74 -14.08
CA SER A 146 -4.83 -16.52 -15.31
C SER A 146 -6.09 -17.29 -15.71
N ASP A 147 -6.93 -17.64 -14.74
CA ASP A 147 -8.12 -18.46 -14.99
C ASP A 147 -9.30 -17.64 -15.55
N GLU A 148 -9.45 -16.35 -15.24
CA GLU A 148 -10.54 -15.49 -15.76
C GLU A 148 -10.29 -14.99 -17.20
N ASP A 149 -9.02 -14.82 -17.58
CA ASP A 149 -8.62 -14.38 -18.91
C ASP A 149 -9.00 -15.43 -19.96
N ASP A 150 -8.73 -16.70 -19.68
CA ASP A 150 -9.01 -17.81 -20.61
C ASP A 150 -10.51 -18.05 -20.84
N ILE A 151 -11.38 -17.77 -19.85
CA ILE A 151 -12.85 -17.95 -20.00
C ILE A 151 -13.47 -16.85 -20.86
N LEU A 152 -12.97 -15.61 -20.76
CA LEU A 152 -13.45 -14.49 -21.58
C LEU A 152 -13.05 -14.64 -23.05
N TYR A 153 -11.93 -15.31 -23.35
CA TYR A 153 -11.55 -15.62 -24.73
C TYR A 153 -12.26 -16.87 -25.30
N GLU A 154 -12.74 -17.80 -24.46
CA GLU A 154 -13.57 -18.92 -24.92
C GLU A 154 -15.02 -18.50 -25.18
N GLU A 155 -15.64 -17.65 -24.34
CA GLU A 155 -17.02 -17.16 -24.57
C GLU A 155 -17.12 -16.26 -25.82
N ASP A 156 -16.11 -15.45 -26.13
CA ASP A 156 -16.07 -14.58 -27.34
C ASP A 156 -15.77 -15.34 -28.64
N MET A 157 -15.40 -16.64 -28.58
CA MET A 157 -15.11 -17.49 -29.75
C MET A 157 -16.29 -18.39 -30.14
N GLU A 158 -17.36 -18.44 -29.34
CA GLU A 158 -18.59 -19.20 -29.61
C GLU A 158 -19.76 -18.34 -30.17
N GLU A 159 -19.57 -17.03 -30.39
CA GLU A 159 -20.53 -16.15 -31.13
C GLU A 159 -20.18 -15.91 -32.61
#